data_AF-A0A1Q4E0Q5-F1
#
_entry.id   AF-A0A1Q4E0Q5-F1
#
_cell.length_a   1.000
_cell.length_b   1.000
_cell.length_c   1.000
_cell.angle_alpha   90.00
_cell.angle_beta   90.00
_cell.angle_gamma   90.00
#
_symmetry.space_group_name_H-M   'P 1'
#
loop_
_entity.id
_entity.type
_entity.pdbx_description
1 polymer ?
#
loop_
_entity_poly.entity_id
_entity_poly.type
_entity_poly.pdbx_seq_one_letter_code
_entity_poly.pdbx_strand_id
1 'polypeptide(L)'
;MASCAVVNDVSVLSEDVATLSAEDVAQLLSIPTSRVAQLVRDGQLLSFRRDKDVVVPADFFDGEEIVKGLSGTIILLRDGGYTDVEILRWLYEHDESLPGTPVEQLKAGRHREVKRRAQAMAF
;
A
#
# COMPACT_ATOMS: atom_id res chain seq x y z
N MET A 1 1.25 -28.14 3.69
CA MET A 1 1.12 -27.03 2.72
C MET A 1 0.01 -26.11 3.21
N ALA A 2 0.38 -25.10 4.00
CA ALA A 2 -0.57 -24.17 4.59
C ALA A 2 -0.96 -23.12 3.55
N SER A 3 -2.18 -23.25 3.04
CA SER A 3 -2.90 -22.22 2.29
C SER A 3 -3.06 -21.00 3.18
N CYS A 4 -2.25 -19.96 2.97
CA CYS A 4 -2.44 -18.66 3.61
C CYS A 4 -3.38 -17.83 2.73
N ALA A 5 -4.67 -18.16 2.79
CA ALA A 5 -5.71 -17.40 2.13
C ALA A 5 -6.08 -16.22 3.04
N VAL A 6 -5.31 -15.14 2.98
CA VAL A 6 -5.81 -13.82 3.42
C VAL A 6 -6.18 -13.08 2.14
N VAL A 7 -7.47 -13.09 1.86
CA VAL A 7 -8.06 -12.47 0.70
C VAL A 7 -8.94 -11.35 1.21
N ASN A 8 -8.52 -10.11 1.00
CA ASN A 8 -9.45 -9.00 1.08
C ASN A 8 -10.14 -8.90 -0.28
N ASP A 9 -11.44 -9.18 -0.27
CA ASP A 9 -12.29 -9.30 -1.45
C ASP A 9 -12.60 -7.92 -2.06
N VAL A 10 -12.84 -7.95 -3.38
CA VAL A 10 -13.23 -6.87 -4.31
C VAL A 10 -12.11 -5.94 -4.77
N SER A 11 -11.67 -6.13 -6.01
CA SER A 11 -11.00 -5.18 -6.93
C SER A 11 -11.06 -3.69 -6.50
N VAL A 12 -10.21 -3.28 -5.56
CA VAL A 12 -10.34 -1.96 -4.90
C VAL A 12 -9.88 -0.82 -5.81
N LEU A 13 -8.94 -1.12 -6.71
CA LEU A 13 -8.27 -0.15 -7.56
C LEU A 13 -8.61 -0.40 -9.03
N SER A 14 -8.64 0.68 -9.82
CA SER A 14 -8.81 0.60 -11.28
C SER A 14 -7.80 -0.40 -11.87
N GLU A 15 -8.20 -1.08 -12.96
CA GLU A 15 -7.31 -1.96 -13.71
C GLU A 15 -6.05 -1.23 -14.21
N ASP A 16 -6.12 0.10 -14.36
CA ASP A 16 -5.02 0.96 -14.80
C ASP A 16 -3.88 1.10 -13.78
N VAL A 17 -4.10 0.75 -12.50
CA VAL A 17 -3.03 0.81 -11.48
C VAL A 17 -2.01 -0.28 -11.76
N ALA A 18 -0.76 0.09 -12.01
CA ALA A 18 0.32 -0.89 -12.19
C ALA A 18 0.55 -1.68 -10.89
N THR A 19 0.73 -3.00 -11.02
CA THR A 19 0.89 -3.91 -9.89
C THR A 19 2.05 -4.88 -10.09
N LEU A 20 2.66 -5.30 -8.99
CA LEU A 20 3.74 -6.28 -8.93
C LEU A 20 3.28 -7.54 -8.20
N SER A 21 3.75 -8.70 -8.63
CA SER A 21 3.56 -9.95 -7.87
C SER A 21 4.46 -9.97 -6.64
N ALA A 22 4.21 -10.89 -5.70
CA ALA A 22 5.10 -11.07 -4.55
C ALA A 22 6.53 -11.47 -4.96
N GLU A 23 6.70 -12.17 -6.09
CA GLU A 23 8.00 -12.55 -6.65
C GLU A 23 8.72 -11.34 -7.23
N ASP A 24 8.01 -10.48 -7.97
CA ASP A 24 8.59 -9.24 -8.52
C ASP A 24 9.01 -8.28 -7.40
N VAL A 25 8.20 -8.14 -6.34
CA VAL A 25 8.56 -7.33 -5.17
C VAL A 25 9.78 -7.90 -4.45
N ALA A 26 9.86 -9.23 -4.33
CA ALA A 26 11.01 -9.90 -3.73
C ALA A 26 12.30 -9.60 -4.52
N GLN A 27 12.22 -9.67 -5.84
CA GLN A 27 13.33 -9.33 -6.73
C GLN A 27 13.70 -7.85 -6.65
N LEU A 28 12.70 -6.95 -6.70
CA LEU A 28 12.89 -5.49 -6.65
C LEU A 28 13.61 -5.05 -5.38
N LEU A 29 13.20 -5.58 -4.23
CA LEU A 29 13.78 -5.23 -2.93
C LEU A 29 15.01 -6.09 -2.57
N SER A 30 15.41 -7.04 -3.43
CA SER A 30 16.48 -8.01 -3.14
C SER A 30 16.27 -8.77 -1.81
N ILE A 31 15.04 -9.21 -1.55
CA ILE A 31 14.66 -9.97 -0.34
C ILE A 31 13.95 -11.30 -0.69
N PRO A 32 13.87 -12.27 0.22
CA PRO A 32 13.08 -13.48 -0.01
C PRO A 32 11.56 -13.18 -0.11
N THR A 33 10.82 -13.93 -0.93
CA THR A 33 9.35 -13.80 -1.06
C THR A 33 8.61 -13.96 0.28
N SER A 34 9.13 -14.79 1.19
CA SER A 34 8.58 -14.92 2.55
C SER A 34 8.66 -13.61 3.35
N ARG A 35 9.68 -12.78 3.10
CA ARG A 35 9.82 -11.46 3.69
C ARG A 35 8.78 -10.50 3.13
N VAL A 36 8.45 -10.56 1.84
CA VAL A 36 7.36 -9.77 1.23
C VAL A 36 6.02 -10.05 1.95
N ALA A 37 5.69 -11.32 2.17
CA ALA A 37 4.50 -11.70 2.91
C ALA A 37 4.52 -11.22 4.38
N GLN A 38 5.70 -11.08 4.97
CA GLN A 38 5.85 -10.47 6.30
C GLN A 38 5.62 -8.96 6.26
N LEU A 39 6.13 -8.25 5.26
CA LEU A 39 5.91 -6.80 5.10
C LEU A 39 4.43 -6.46 4.99
N VAL A 40 3.65 -7.27 4.28
CA VAL A 40 2.19 -7.10 4.18
C VAL A 40 1.51 -7.34 5.53
N ARG A 41 1.86 -8.45 6.21
CA ARG A 41 1.30 -8.77 7.54
C ARG A 41 1.60 -7.69 8.57
N ASP A 42 2.81 -7.14 8.55
CA ASP A 42 3.25 -6.09 9.46
C ASP A 42 2.69 -4.70 9.10
N GLY A 43 1.95 -4.57 7.99
CA GLY A 43 1.41 -3.29 7.52
C GLY A 43 2.45 -2.34 6.96
N GLN A 44 3.62 -2.87 6.58
CA GLN A 44 4.64 -2.09 5.89
C GLN A 44 4.30 -1.91 4.41
N LEU A 45 3.57 -2.87 3.84
CA LEU A 45 2.95 -2.83 2.51
C LEU A 45 1.48 -3.23 2.62
N LEU A 46 0.69 -2.88 1.60
CA LEU A 46 -0.64 -3.44 1.39
C LEU A 46 -0.66 -4.25 0.09
N SER A 47 -1.50 -5.26 0.05
CA SER A 47 -1.77 -6.05 -1.16
C SER A 47 -3.27 -6.18 -1.37
N PHE A 48 -3.64 -6.50 -2.60
CA PHE A 48 -5.03 -6.81 -2.95
C PHE A 48 -5.05 -7.95 -3.97
N ARG A 49 -6.24 -8.55 -4.16
CA ARG A 49 -6.43 -9.55 -5.21
C ARG A 49 -6.75 -8.87 -6.53
N ARG A 50 -5.98 -9.20 -7.57
CA ARG A 50 -6.31 -8.90 -8.96
C ARG A 50 -6.43 -10.21 -9.71
N ASP A 51 -7.59 -10.45 -10.31
CA ASP A 51 -7.99 -11.75 -10.84
C ASP A 51 -7.84 -12.89 -9.80
N LYS A 52 -6.83 -13.73 -9.97
CA LYS A 52 -6.53 -14.87 -9.08
C LYS A 52 -5.29 -14.65 -8.24
N ASP A 53 -4.55 -13.57 -8.50
CA ASP A 53 -3.24 -13.32 -7.92
C ASP A 53 -3.30 -12.26 -6.82
N VAL A 54 -2.45 -12.43 -5.81
CA VAL A 54 -2.23 -11.40 -4.78
C VAL A 54 -1.11 -10.49 -5.26
N VAL A 55 -1.43 -9.21 -5.42
CA VAL A 55 -0.53 -8.23 -6.01
C VAL A 55 -0.34 -7.03 -5.09
N VAL A 56 0.80 -6.37 -5.21
CA VAL A 56 1.16 -5.14 -4.51
C VAL A 56 1.18 -4.00 -5.52
N PRO A 57 0.61 -2.82 -5.23
CA PRO A 57 0.68 -1.70 -6.14
C PRO A 57 2.14 -1.26 -6.40
N ALA A 58 2.49 -1.03 -7.67
CA ALA A 58 3.85 -0.64 -8.07
C ALA A 58 4.23 0.75 -7.53
N ASP A 59 3.25 1.62 -7.28
CA ASP A 59 3.48 2.96 -6.73
C ASP A 59 3.95 2.96 -5.27
N PHE A 60 3.99 1.80 -4.61
CA PHE A 60 4.57 1.68 -3.26
C PHE A 60 6.09 1.64 -3.25
N PHE A 61 6.72 1.63 -4.43
CA PHE A 61 8.17 1.55 -4.58
C PHE A 61 8.74 2.78 -5.27
N ASP A 62 9.94 3.16 -4.85
CA ASP A 62 10.79 4.19 -5.46
C ASP A 62 12.16 3.58 -5.72
N GLY A 63 12.39 3.16 -6.97
CA GLY A 63 13.53 2.31 -7.31
C GLY A 63 13.47 0.97 -6.58
N GLU A 64 14.53 0.66 -5.84
CA GLU A 64 14.71 -0.60 -5.09
C GLU A 64 14.26 -0.49 -3.62
N GLU A 65 13.55 0.58 -3.26
CA GLU A 65 13.09 0.83 -1.89
C GLU A 65 11.57 1.04 -1.81
N ILE A 66 11.01 0.83 -0.61
CA ILE A 66 9.62 1.19 -0.31
C ILE A 66 9.55 2.72 -0.18
N VAL A 67 8.52 3.32 -0.79
CA VAL A 67 8.27 4.76 -0.72
C VAL A 67 8.26 5.23 0.73
N LYS A 68 9.12 6.22 1.01
CA LYS A 68 9.26 6.77 2.35
C LYS A 68 7.93 7.27 2.89
N GLY A 69 7.66 6.96 4.16
CA GLY A 69 6.44 7.38 4.85
C GLY A 69 5.22 6.49 4.61
N LEU A 70 5.21 5.62 3.59
CA LEU A 70 4.10 4.72 3.32
C LEU A 70 3.75 3.84 4.53
N SER A 71 4.72 3.08 5.03
CA SER A 71 4.50 2.16 6.17
C SER A 71 4.02 2.91 7.42
N GLY A 72 4.55 4.11 7.67
CA GLY A 72 4.13 4.93 8.82
C GLY A 72 2.68 5.43 8.67
N THR A 73 2.27 5.76 7.45
CA THR A 73 0.89 6.16 7.15
C THR A 73 -0.09 4.99 7.29
N ILE A 74 0.29 3.79 6.82
CA ILE A 74 -0.54 2.58 6.99
C ILE A 74 -0.74 2.27 8.47
N ILE A 75 0.34 2.22 9.25
CA ILE A 75 0.27 1.95 10.70
C ILE A 75 -0.62 2.98 11.40
N LEU A 76 -0.42 4.27 11.10
CA LEU A 76 -1.21 5.35 11.68
C LEU A 76 -2.72 5.21 11.42
N LEU A 77 -3.11 4.86 10.19
CA LEU A 77 -4.52 4.67 9.84
C LEU A 77 -5.07 3.38 10.45
N ARG A 78 -4.29 2.30 10.52
CA ARG A 78 -4.68 1.08 11.24
C ARG A 78 -4.93 1.35 12.72
N ASP A 79 -4.07 2.14 13.37
CA ASP A 79 -4.25 2.56 14.76
C ASP A 79 -5.52 3.40 14.95
N GLY A 80 -5.92 4.15 13.93
CA GLY A 80 -7.20 4.85 13.84
C GLY A 80 -8.41 3.98 13.53
N GLY A 81 -8.23 2.66 13.39
CA GLY A 81 -9.31 1.69 13.14
C GLY A 81 -9.65 1.45 11.66
N TYR A 82 -8.87 1.98 10.72
CA TYR A 82 -9.10 1.76 9.29
C TYR A 82 -8.64 0.35 8.88
N THR A 83 -9.43 -0.30 8.03
CA THR A 83 -9.09 -1.58 7.43
C THR A 83 -8.08 -1.40 6.29
N ASP A 84 -7.32 -2.45 5.95
CA ASP A 84 -6.36 -2.42 4.84
C ASP A 84 -6.99 -2.00 3.51
N VAL A 85 -8.26 -2.38 3.27
CA VAL A 85 -9.01 -2.01 2.07
C VAL A 85 -9.33 -0.51 2.05
N GLU A 86 -9.74 0.06 3.18
CA GLU A 86 -10.03 1.50 3.31
C GLU A 86 -8.75 2.33 3.17
N ILE A 87 -7.64 1.87 3.77
CA ILE A 87 -6.33 2.52 3.62
C ILE A 87 -5.88 2.49 2.16
N LEU A 88 -6.01 1.33 1.51
CA LEU A 88 -5.63 1.18 0.11
C LEU A 88 -6.47 2.10 -0.78
N ARG A 89 -7.79 2.16 -0.58
CA ARG A 89 -8.67 3.08 -1.30
C ARG A 89 -8.24 4.53 -1.08
N TRP A 90 -8.05 4.93 0.17
CA TRP A 90 -7.66 6.30 0.50
C TRP A 90 -6.33 6.70 -0.15
N LEU A 91 -5.34 5.80 -0.22
CA LEU A 91 -4.05 6.06 -0.86
C LEU A 91 -4.16 6.42 -2.35
N TYR A 92 -5.22 5.97 -3.02
CA TYR A 92 -5.49 6.22 -4.45
C TYR A 92 -6.68 7.14 -4.69
N GLU A 93 -7.36 7.59 -3.65
CA GLU A 93 -8.49 8.50 -3.80
C GLU A 93 -7.99 9.91 -4.08
N HIS A 94 -8.53 10.52 -5.14
CA HIS A 94 -8.21 11.90 -5.47
C HIS A 94 -8.86 12.82 -4.46
N ASP A 95 -8.07 13.67 -3.81
CA ASP A 95 -8.55 14.67 -2.88
C ASP A 95 -8.49 16.03 -3.59
N GLU A 96 -9.62 16.67 -3.86
CA GLU A 96 -9.65 17.98 -4.53
C GLU A 96 -8.85 19.07 -3.78
N SER A 97 -8.56 18.87 -2.49
CA SER A 97 -7.69 19.74 -1.69
C SER A 97 -6.19 19.46 -1.86
N LEU A 98 -5.82 18.45 -2.65
CA LEU A 98 -4.45 17.98 -2.90
C LEU A 98 -4.27 17.69 -4.40
N PRO A 99 -3.26 18.26 -5.09
CA PRO A 99 -3.01 17.83 -6.47
C PRO A 99 -2.57 16.36 -6.49
N GLY A 100 -3.45 15.47 -6.93
CA GLY A 100 -3.17 14.03 -7.06
C GLY A 100 -3.60 13.19 -5.87
N THR A 101 -3.13 11.96 -5.81
CA THR A 101 -3.46 10.99 -4.76
C THR A 101 -2.43 11.00 -3.62
N PRO A 102 -2.77 10.54 -2.41
CA PRO A 102 -1.80 10.43 -1.32
C PRO A 102 -0.55 9.61 -1.66
N VAL A 103 -0.67 8.52 -2.44
CA VAL A 103 0.50 7.74 -2.87
C VAL A 103 1.40 8.53 -3.81
N GLU A 104 0.85 9.32 -4.75
CA GLU A 104 1.63 10.22 -5.61
C GLU A 104 2.35 11.29 -4.79
N GLN A 105 1.71 11.82 -3.74
CA GLN A 105 2.35 12.77 -2.83
C GLN A 105 3.51 12.14 -2.06
N LEU A 106 3.35 10.90 -1.60
CA LEU A 106 4.41 10.17 -0.91
C LEU A 106 5.62 9.96 -1.84
N LYS A 107 5.38 9.52 -3.09
CA LYS A 107 6.43 9.38 -4.11
C LYS A 107 7.13 10.71 -4.40
N ALA A 108 6.37 11.81 -4.41
CA ALA A 108 6.92 13.14 -4.59
C ALA A 108 7.59 13.75 -3.34
N GLY A 109 7.81 12.97 -2.28
CA GLY A 109 8.52 13.41 -1.06
C GLY A 109 7.67 14.24 -0.08
N ARG A 110 6.36 14.38 -0.31
CA ARG A 110 5.46 15.25 0.48
C ARG A 110 4.86 14.55 1.70
N HIS A 111 5.67 13.74 2.39
CA HIS A 111 5.23 12.85 3.47
C HIS A 111 4.57 13.55 4.66
N ARG A 112 5.00 14.78 5.01
CA ARG A 112 4.43 15.54 6.13
C ARG A 112 2.95 15.83 5.92
N GLU A 113 2.60 16.19 4.70
CA GLU A 113 1.24 16.58 4.35
C GLU A 113 0.30 15.38 4.27
N VAL A 114 0.80 14.25 3.74
CA VAL A 114 0.09 12.96 3.77
C VAL A 114 -0.15 12.49 5.21
N LYS A 115 0.87 12.57 6.06
CA LYS A 115 0.75 12.22 7.47
C LYS A 115 -0.27 13.10 8.20
N ARG A 116 -0.26 14.42 7.95
CA ARG A 116 -1.23 15.35 8.56
C ARG A 116 -2.68 14.96 8.23
N ARG A 117 -2.95 14.60 6.97
CA ARG A 117 -4.28 14.13 6.55
C ARG A 117 -4.65 12.81 7.21
N ALA A 118 -3.74 11.84 7.20
CA ALA A 118 -3.98 10.55 7.85
C ALA A 118 -4.29 10.72 9.34
N GLN A 119 -3.62 11.65 10.03
CA GLN A 119 -3.90 11.96 11.43
C GLN A 119 -5.31 12.54 11.62
N ALA A 120 -5.73 13.48 10.77
CA ALA A 120 -7.07 14.09 10.83
C ALA A 120 -8.21 13.11 10.52
N MET A 121 -7.89 11.97 9.90
CA MET A 121 -8.84 10.89 9.63
C MET A 121 -8.88 9.86 10.75
N ALA A 122 -7.74 9.62 11.41
CA ALA A 122 -7.59 8.63 12.46
C ALA A 122 -8.00 9.13 13.86
N PHE A 123 -8.01 10.46 14.10
CA PHE A 123 -8.25 11.09 15.41
C PHE A 123 -8.94 12.45 15.26
#